data_AF-A0A9D0N240-F1
#
_entry.id   AF-A0A9D0N240-F1
#
_cell.length_a   1.000
_cell.length_b   1.000
_cell.length_c   1.000
_cell.angle_alpha   90.00
_cell.angle_beta   90.00
_cell.angle_gamma   90.00
#
_symmetry.space_group_name_H-M   'P 1'
#
loop_
_entity.id
_entity.type
_entity.pdbx_description
1 polymer ?
#
loop_
_entity_poly.entity_id
_entity_poly.type
_entity_poly.pdbx_seq_one_letter_code
_entity_poly.pdbx_strand_id
1 'polypeptide(L)'
;MADKNVYQGRPAVNHSTGDTAGLQHSEIKQQQITMLANHLLPVLVINALVGAVMLFGLWGLFPAQSLIIWIALLYLVLSVRGLALRQYQKSTHATYFPHWGLVFALGSGLSGMLWGMTGVVFYPVNSLEYQLFILIILTGMSAGAISTLTAYLPAFYAFVIPAMLPIGIMFLLEDDRMHITLGLMTFIYAFGMPFFARNINRSLVETLKLRFENLQLVHELSFQKEEAEQANIAKSKFLAAASHDLRQPLHALMLFTSVLDESIKYPKVRKVVDQITASVDALQSLFNSLLDISRLDAGVLVVETSHFHLQPMFEKLANDYHLAAKEKGLELEFTMCKHAVHSDPALLEQIMRNFVANAIRYTNKGAITISCTDLKTSVRINVTDTGLGIPANKQHAVFNEFYQLGNPQRDRSKGLGLGLAIVERIARLLKHSIEVHSRPGEGSTFSIIVDKGNVAVMDDKKTPVAATQHNAIESLTIVVVDDEPSIREGMQSLLETWGCHTIATATLHEAIDGLAKHQLTPDGIIADYRLDGEQTGIHVIQQLHAKYGNHLPALIITGDIEADRLREVSESGFQLLHKPVAPPKLRAFVNNAMKKKQRQ
;
A
#
# COMPACT_ATOMS: atom_id res chain seq x y z
N MET A 1 -19.32 16.04 -26.80
CA MET A 1 -20.67 16.01 -26.19
C MET A 1 -20.64 14.93 -25.13
N ALA A 2 -20.93 15.32 -23.87
CA ALA A 2 -21.16 14.53 -22.63
C ALA A 2 -20.11 13.44 -22.27
N ASP A 3 -19.51 13.38 -21.08
CA ASP A 3 -20.09 13.53 -19.75
C ASP A 3 -19.16 14.30 -18.79
N LYS A 4 -19.67 15.42 -18.28
CA LYS A 4 -19.26 16.06 -17.03
C LYS A 4 -20.49 16.01 -16.12
N ASN A 5 -20.34 15.44 -14.91
CA ASN A 5 -21.09 15.73 -13.67
C ASN A 5 -21.44 14.47 -12.87
N VAL A 6 -20.54 14.00 -11.98
CA VAL A 6 -20.95 13.36 -10.71
C VAL A 6 -19.88 13.63 -9.64
N TYR A 7 -19.73 14.88 -9.21
CA TYR A 7 -19.13 15.24 -7.92
C TYR A 7 -19.76 16.57 -7.47
N GLN A 8 -21.05 16.53 -7.13
CA GLN A 8 -21.69 17.61 -6.38
C GLN A 8 -21.53 17.34 -4.88
N GLY A 9 -21.03 18.35 -4.18
CA GLY A 9 -20.60 18.30 -2.80
C GLY A 9 -21.68 17.83 -1.82
N ARG A 10 -21.24 16.98 -0.88
CA ARG A 10 -21.87 16.91 0.45
C ARG A 10 -21.39 18.12 1.25
N PRO A 11 -22.28 18.81 1.99
CA PRO A 11 -21.88 19.94 2.81
C PRO A 11 -20.95 19.44 3.93
N ALA A 12 -19.90 20.21 4.20
CA ALA A 12 -19.07 20.03 5.38
C ALA A 12 -19.97 20.07 6.63
N VAL A 13 -20.11 18.93 7.29
CA VAL A 13 -20.82 18.84 8.57
C VAL A 13 -19.93 19.51 9.60
N ASN A 14 -20.24 20.77 9.92
CA ASN A 14 -19.72 21.42 11.11
C ASN A 14 -20.14 20.58 12.32
N HIS A 15 -19.21 19.80 12.87
CA HIS A 15 -19.41 19.06 14.10
C HIS A 15 -19.50 20.03 15.28
N SER A 16 -20.72 20.51 15.55
CA SER A 16 -21.05 20.99 16.89
C SER A 16 -21.10 19.77 17.81
N THR A 17 -20.26 19.75 18.83
CA THR A 17 -20.15 18.65 19.80
C THR A 17 -21.41 18.46 20.66
N GLY A 18 -22.39 19.36 20.56
CA GLY A 18 -23.68 19.28 21.24
C GLY A 18 -24.72 18.39 20.55
N ASP A 19 -24.75 18.35 19.20
CA ASP A 19 -25.75 17.58 18.44
C ASP A 19 -25.45 16.07 18.40
N THR A 20 -24.17 15.70 18.45
CA THR A 20 -23.74 14.28 18.41
C THR A 20 -24.16 13.50 19.65
N ALA A 21 -24.13 14.14 20.82
CA ALA A 21 -24.55 13.51 22.08
C ALA A 21 -26.07 13.26 22.14
N GLY A 22 -26.87 14.19 21.59
CA GLY A 22 -28.32 14.04 21.49
C GLY A 22 -28.73 12.93 20.51
N LEU A 23 -28.04 12.84 19.38
CA LEU A 23 -28.24 11.80 18.38
C LEU A 23 -27.85 10.41 18.91
N GLN A 24 -26.66 10.28 19.53
CA GLN A 24 -26.22 9.02 20.15
C GLN A 24 -27.18 8.53 21.23
N HIS A 25 -27.73 9.43 22.06
CA HIS A 25 -28.72 9.04 23.08
C HIS A 25 -30.01 8.50 22.47
N SER A 26 -30.45 9.05 21.33
CA SER A 26 -31.63 8.57 20.61
C SER A 26 -31.40 7.19 19.97
N GLU A 27 -30.21 6.96 19.41
CA GLU A 27 -29.81 5.69 18.80
C GLU A 27 -29.67 4.58 19.84
N ILE A 28 -29.09 4.87 21.01
CA ILE A 28 -28.99 3.92 22.13
C ILE A 28 -30.38 3.48 22.58
N LYS A 29 -31.32 4.42 22.76
CA LYS A 29 -32.70 4.10 23.14
C LYS A 29 -33.40 3.24 22.09
N GLN A 30 -33.21 3.55 20.81
CA GLN A 30 -33.75 2.74 19.71
C GLN A 30 -33.18 1.32 19.72
N GLN A 31 -31.88 1.16 19.97
CA GLN A 31 -31.25 -0.15 20.10
C GLN A 31 -31.78 -0.94 21.31
N GLN A 32 -32.00 -0.30 22.45
CA GLN A 32 -32.61 -0.92 23.63
C GLN A 32 -34.01 -1.48 23.33
N ILE A 33 -34.86 -0.71 22.63
CA ILE A 33 -36.21 -1.15 22.24
C ILE A 33 -36.14 -2.27 21.19
N THR A 34 -35.17 -2.21 20.28
CA THR A 34 -34.94 -3.27 19.28
C THR A 34 -34.48 -4.58 19.96
N MET A 35 -33.59 -4.50 20.94
CA MET A 35 -33.19 -5.65 21.74
C MET A 35 -34.38 -6.25 22.49
N LEU A 36 -35.25 -5.43 23.07
CA LEU A 36 -36.49 -5.89 23.71
C LEU A 36 -37.39 -6.64 22.71
N ALA A 37 -37.60 -6.08 21.52
CA ALA A 37 -38.42 -6.70 20.48
C ALA A 37 -37.86 -8.05 20.00
N ASN A 38 -36.54 -8.16 19.84
CA ASN A 38 -35.89 -9.39 19.37
C ASN A 38 -36.02 -10.55 20.38
N HIS A 39 -36.05 -10.25 21.68
CA HIS A 39 -36.23 -11.25 22.72
C HIS A 39 -37.71 -11.52 23.07
N LEU A 40 -38.64 -10.75 22.50
CA LEU A 40 -40.06 -10.83 22.88
C LEU A 40 -40.71 -12.14 22.44
N LEU A 41 -40.36 -12.69 21.27
CA LEU A 41 -40.98 -13.92 20.78
C LEU A 41 -40.70 -15.15 21.68
N PRO A 42 -39.44 -15.45 22.09
CA PRO A 42 -39.17 -16.50 23.08
C PRO A 42 -39.93 -16.31 24.40
N VAL A 43 -40.05 -15.06 24.88
CA VAL A 43 -40.80 -14.74 26.11
C VAL A 43 -42.28 -15.08 25.95
N LEU A 44 -42.90 -14.75 24.81
CA LEU A 44 -44.30 -15.07 24.56
C LEU A 44 -44.55 -16.58 24.56
N VAL A 45 -43.64 -17.37 23.97
CA VAL A 45 -43.73 -18.83 23.93
C VAL A 45 -43.60 -19.43 25.33
N ILE A 46 -42.58 -19.00 26.09
CA ILE A 46 -42.37 -19.48 27.47
C ILE A 46 -43.59 -19.15 28.33
N ASN A 47 -44.13 -17.93 28.24
CA ASN A 47 -45.33 -17.53 28.98
C ASN A 47 -46.54 -18.40 28.64
N ALA A 48 -46.72 -18.76 27.37
CA ALA A 48 -47.81 -19.64 26.96
C ALA A 48 -47.67 -21.06 27.53
N LEU A 49 -46.45 -21.62 27.45
CA LEU A 49 -46.15 -22.95 27.98
C LEU A 49 -46.31 -23.03 29.50
N VAL A 50 -45.73 -22.07 30.23
CA VAL A 50 -45.84 -22.02 31.69
C VAL A 50 -47.30 -21.79 32.12
N GLY A 51 -48.05 -20.96 31.39
CA GLY A 51 -49.50 -20.79 31.61
C GLY A 51 -50.29 -22.09 31.46
N ALA A 52 -49.99 -22.90 30.44
CA ALA A 52 -50.63 -24.20 30.24
C ALA A 52 -50.28 -25.21 31.35
N VAL A 53 -49.02 -25.23 31.80
CA VAL A 53 -48.57 -26.06 32.93
C VAL A 53 -49.28 -25.64 34.22
N MET A 54 -49.44 -24.33 34.44
CA MET A 54 -50.17 -23.81 35.59
C MET A 54 -51.65 -24.22 35.56
N LEU A 55 -52.29 -24.11 34.40
CA LEU A 55 -53.68 -24.55 34.21
C LEU A 55 -53.85 -26.03 34.57
N PHE A 56 -52.94 -26.88 34.10
CA PHE A 56 -52.94 -28.30 34.41
C PHE A 56 -52.74 -28.57 35.91
N GLY A 57 -51.77 -27.90 36.54
CA GLY A 57 -51.45 -28.09 37.96
C GLY A 57 -52.56 -27.64 38.92
N LEU A 58 -53.37 -26.65 38.51
CA LEU A 58 -54.50 -26.14 39.31
C LEU A 58 -55.85 -26.76 38.95
N TRP A 59 -55.89 -27.65 37.94
CA TRP A 59 -57.12 -28.26 37.46
C TRP A 59 -57.76 -29.12 38.55
N GLY A 60 -59.06 -28.93 38.79
CA GLY A 60 -59.81 -29.65 39.82
C GLY A 60 -59.71 -29.04 41.23
N LEU A 61 -58.80 -28.10 41.48
CA LEU A 61 -58.74 -27.36 42.75
C LEU A 61 -59.63 -26.12 42.77
N PHE A 62 -59.72 -25.44 41.62
CA PHE A 62 -60.51 -24.22 41.44
C PHE A 62 -61.61 -24.44 40.39
N PRO A 63 -62.67 -23.61 40.38
CA PRO A 63 -63.70 -23.69 39.37
C PRO A 63 -63.10 -23.61 37.96
N ALA A 64 -63.41 -24.61 37.12
CA ALA A 64 -62.86 -24.71 35.76
C ALA A 64 -63.13 -23.45 34.94
N GLN A 65 -64.29 -22.80 35.16
CA GLN A 65 -64.65 -21.55 34.50
C GLN A 65 -63.63 -20.42 34.77
N SER A 66 -63.20 -20.23 36.02
CA SER A 66 -62.24 -19.19 36.40
C SER A 66 -60.87 -19.45 35.77
N LEU A 67 -60.42 -20.71 35.76
CA LEU A 67 -59.15 -21.11 35.15
C LEU A 67 -59.16 -20.93 33.63
N ILE A 68 -60.27 -21.28 32.96
CA ILE A 68 -60.45 -21.10 31.51
C ILE A 68 -60.48 -19.61 31.15
N ILE A 69 -61.15 -18.77 31.94
CA ILE A 69 -61.16 -17.32 31.72
C ILE A 69 -59.75 -16.75 31.86
N TRP A 70 -59.01 -17.17 32.89
CA TRP A 70 -57.65 -16.68 33.13
C TRP A 70 -56.68 -17.06 31.99
N ILE A 71 -56.67 -18.33 31.56
CA ILE A 71 -55.79 -18.75 30.46
C ILE A 71 -56.18 -18.10 29.12
N ALA A 72 -57.48 -17.88 28.88
CA ALA A 72 -57.96 -17.17 27.70
C ALA A 72 -57.50 -15.70 27.69
N LEU A 73 -57.57 -15.02 28.84
CA LEU A 73 -57.02 -13.67 29.00
C LEU A 73 -55.50 -13.64 28.81
N LEU A 74 -54.78 -14.66 29.29
CA LEU A 74 -53.34 -14.78 29.08
C LEU A 74 -53.01 -14.87 27.59
N TYR A 75 -53.66 -15.78 26.87
CA TYR A 75 -53.44 -15.95 25.44
C TYR A 75 -53.89 -14.74 24.62
N LEU A 76 -54.92 -14.01 25.06
CA LEU A 76 -55.31 -12.73 24.45
C LEU A 76 -54.19 -11.69 24.59
N VAL A 77 -53.64 -11.51 25.80
CA VAL A 77 -52.53 -10.58 26.05
C VAL A 77 -51.29 -10.98 25.23
N LEU A 78 -50.94 -12.26 25.19
CA LEU A 78 -49.81 -12.75 24.40
C LEU A 78 -50.02 -12.52 22.89
N SER A 79 -51.26 -12.70 22.40
CA SER A 79 -51.60 -12.45 20.99
C SER A 79 -51.49 -10.98 20.63
N VAL A 80 -52.01 -10.08 21.47
CA VAL A 80 -51.89 -8.62 21.28
C VAL A 80 -50.42 -8.20 21.27
N ARG A 81 -49.60 -8.74 22.18
CA ARG A 81 -48.15 -8.48 22.21
C ARG A 81 -47.43 -9.01 20.96
N GLY A 82 -47.83 -10.18 20.45
CA GLY A 82 -47.31 -10.73 19.20
C GLY A 82 -47.67 -9.88 17.98
N LEU A 83 -48.89 -9.31 17.94
CA LEU A 83 -49.29 -8.36 16.90
C LEU A 83 -48.50 -7.05 16.99
N ALA A 84 -48.31 -6.52 18.20
CA ALA A 84 -47.48 -5.34 18.43
C ALA A 84 -46.04 -5.56 17.95
N LEU A 85 -45.45 -6.74 18.21
CA LEU A 85 -44.13 -7.11 17.69
C LEU A 85 -44.09 -7.13 16.16
N ARG A 86 -45.08 -7.76 15.52
CA ARG A 86 -45.16 -7.79 14.05
C ARG A 86 -45.29 -6.39 13.45
N GLN A 87 -46.06 -5.51 14.10
CA GLN A 87 -46.22 -4.13 13.64
C GLN A 87 -44.95 -3.30 13.87
N TYR A 88 -44.24 -3.54 14.97
CA TYR A 88 -42.92 -2.96 15.23
C TYR A 88 -41.90 -3.37 14.15
N GLN A 89 -41.82 -4.65 13.80
CA GLN A 89 -40.91 -5.16 12.77
C GLN A 89 -41.19 -4.57 11.38
N LYS A 90 -42.42 -4.14 11.10
CA LYS A 90 -42.81 -3.44 9.87
C LYS A 90 -42.51 -1.93 9.92
N SER A 91 -42.24 -1.37 11.08
CA SER A 91 -42.01 0.06 11.26
C SER A 91 -40.53 0.41 11.04
N THR A 92 -40.23 1.23 10.03
CA THR A 92 -38.86 1.58 9.62
C THR A 92 -38.36 2.94 10.12
N HIS A 93 -39.20 3.75 10.79
CA HIS A 93 -38.87 5.14 11.11
C HIS A 93 -38.42 5.37 12.57
N ALA A 94 -37.28 6.08 12.72
CA ALA A 94 -36.65 6.54 13.97
C ALA A 94 -37.60 7.26 14.95
N THR A 95 -38.62 7.94 14.44
CA THR A 95 -39.50 8.79 15.24
C THR A 95 -40.48 8.01 16.12
N TYR A 96 -40.78 6.74 15.81
CA TYR A 96 -41.78 5.96 16.54
C TYR A 96 -41.22 5.10 17.67
N PHE A 97 -39.90 5.01 17.84
CA PHE A 97 -39.30 4.10 18.83
C PHE A 97 -39.74 4.39 20.28
N PRO A 98 -39.81 5.66 20.77
CA PRO A 98 -40.31 5.92 22.13
C PRO A 98 -41.74 5.44 22.37
N HIS A 99 -42.62 5.54 21.35
CA HIS A 99 -43.98 5.03 21.42
C HIS A 99 -44.01 3.50 21.57
N TRP A 100 -43.20 2.79 20.79
CA TRP A 100 -43.08 1.33 20.89
C TRP A 100 -42.52 0.86 22.22
N GLY A 101 -41.57 1.60 22.81
CA GLY A 101 -41.09 1.36 24.17
C GLY A 101 -42.22 1.37 25.19
N LEU A 102 -43.13 2.36 25.11
CA LEU A 102 -44.31 2.45 25.97
C LEU A 102 -45.29 1.29 25.72
N VAL A 103 -45.59 0.97 24.46
CA VAL A 103 -46.49 -0.15 24.10
C VAL A 103 -45.98 -1.48 24.67
N PHE A 104 -44.68 -1.75 24.55
CA PHE A 104 -44.09 -2.96 25.11
C PHE A 104 -44.08 -2.95 26.65
N ALA A 105 -43.84 -1.81 27.29
CA ALA A 105 -43.91 -1.69 28.74
C ALA A 105 -45.34 -1.92 29.28
N LEU A 106 -46.35 -1.35 28.62
CA LEU A 106 -47.77 -1.58 28.97
C LEU A 106 -48.17 -3.05 28.79
N GLY A 107 -47.75 -3.68 27.68
CA GLY A 107 -47.99 -5.11 27.46
C GLY A 107 -47.32 -6.00 28.51
N SER A 108 -46.09 -5.68 28.92
CA SER A 108 -45.42 -6.32 30.06
C SER A 108 -46.16 -6.08 31.37
N GLY A 109 -46.71 -4.88 31.58
CA GLY A 109 -47.57 -4.53 32.71
C GLY A 109 -48.80 -5.42 32.83
N LEU A 110 -49.57 -5.54 31.75
CA LEU A 110 -50.75 -6.40 31.69
C LEU A 110 -50.40 -7.87 31.96
N SER A 111 -49.27 -8.34 31.43
CA SER A 111 -48.78 -9.69 31.71
C SER A 111 -48.45 -9.87 33.19
N GLY A 112 -47.76 -8.88 33.79
CA GLY A 112 -47.40 -8.90 35.21
C GLY A 112 -48.61 -8.90 36.13
N MET A 113 -49.62 -8.07 35.84
CA MET A 113 -50.89 -8.06 36.59
C MET A 113 -51.64 -9.39 36.49
N LEU A 114 -51.69 -10.01 35.31
CA LEU A 114 -52.37 -11.28 35.12
C LEU A 114 -51.68 -12.43 35.87
N TRP A 115 -50.35 -12.45 35.90
CA TRP A 115 -49.58 -13.36 36.73
C TRP A 115 -49.77 -13.07 38.22
N GLY A 116 -49.73 -11.81 38.65
CA GLY A 116 -49.97 -11.42 40.05
C GLY A 116 -51.37 -11.77 40.56
N MET A 117 -52.39 -11.65 39.70
CA MET A 117 -53.76 -12.07 40.00
C MET A 117 -53.84 -13.54 40.39
N THR A 118 -52.96 -14.40 39.88
CA THR A 118 -52.96 -15.82 40.26
C THR A 118 -52.65 -16.04 41.73
N GLY A 119 -51.74 -15.24 42.30
CA GLY A 119 -51.37 -15.31 43.71
C GLY A 119 -52.45 -14.79 44.67
N VAL A 120 -53.54 -14.25 44.14
CA VAL A 120 -54.68 -13.72 44.91
C VAL A 120 -55.95 -14.54 44.64
N VAL A 121 -56.32 -14.69 43.36
CA VAL A 121 -57.58 -15.33 42.95
C VAL A 121 -57.51 -16.85 43.03
N PHE A 122 -56.33 -17.42 42.76
CA PHE A 122 -56.08 -18.86 42.85
C PHE A 122 -55.21 -19.20 44.07
N TYR A 123 -55.36 -18.44 45.16
CA TYR A 123 -54.63 -18.69 46.41
C TYR A 123 -55.25 -19.88 47.17
N PRO A 124 -54.55 -21.02 47.30
CA PRO A 124 -55.09 -22.20 47.96
C PRO A 124 -54.82 -22.11 49.46
N VAL A 125 -55.77 -21.54 50.21
CA VAL A 125 -55.65 -21.26 51.66
C VAL A 125 -55.17 -22.46 52.47
N ASN A 126 -55.59 -23.68 52.11
CA ASN A 126 -55.33 -24.90 52.89
C ASN A 126 -54.21 -25.79 52.33
N SER A 127 -53.42 -25.35 51.34
CA SER A 127 -52.36 -26.19 50.76
C SER A 127 -51.09 -25.41 50.45
N LEU A 128 -50.10 -25.59 51.31
CA LEU A 128 -48.76 -25.04 51.14
C LEU A 128 -48.08 -25.54 49.86
N GLU A 129 -48.35 -26.78 49.44
CA GLU A 129 -47.76 -27.37 48.23
C GLU A 129 -48.13 -26.56 46.97
N TYR A 130 -49.41 -26.20 46.82
CA TYR A 130 -49.88 -25.39 45.69
C TYR A 130 -49.47 -23.91 45.82
N GLN A 131 -49.34 -23.38 47.04
CA GLN A 131 -48.79 -22.04 47.27
C GLN A 131 -47.33 -21.95 46.82
N LEU A 132 -46.51 -22.95 47.18
CA LEU A 132 -45.11 -23.04 46.74
C LEU A 132 -45.00 -23.23 45.23
N PHE A 133 -45.90 -24.02 44.62
CA PHE A 133 -45.98 -24.17 43.17
C PHE A 133 -46.19 -22.83 42.45
N ILE A 134 -47.15 -22.02 42.90
CA ILE A 134 -47.41 -20.67 42.34
C ILE A 134 -46.19 -19.77 42.57
N LEU A 135 -45.60 -19.77 43.77
CA LEU A 135 -44.41 -18.97 44.07
C LEU A 135 -43.22 -19.34 43.19
N ILE A 136 -42.96 -20.63 42.94
CA ILE A 136 -41.88 -21.11 42.06
C ILE A 136 -42.10 -20.62 40.63
N ILE A 137 -43.34 -20.67 40.13
CA ILE A 137 -43.67 -20.15 38.81
C ILE A 137 -43.42 -18.63 38.75
N LEU A 138 -43.95 -17.86 39.71
CA LEU A 138 -43.81 -16.40 39.72
C LEU A 138 -42.36 -15.94 39.86
N THR A 139 -41.58 -16.61 40.71
CA THR A 139 -40.13 -16.35 40.85
C THR A 139 -39.36 -16.76 39.60
N GLY A 140 -39.66 -17.90 38.97
CA GLY A 140 -39.04 -18.32 37.71
C GLY A 140 -39.32 -17.34 36.56
N MET A 141 -40.57 -16.89 36.44
CA MET A 141 -40.99 -15.90 35.44
C MET A 141 -40.33 -14.53 35.67
N SER A 142 -40.21 -14.12 36.94
CA SER A 142 -39.52 -12.87 37.32
C SER A 142 -38.01 -12.95 37.09
N ALA A 143 -37.38 -14.11 37.32
CA ALA A 143 -35.98 -14.35 36.97
C ALA A 143 -35.75 -14.27 35.46
N GLY A 144 -36.63 -14.90 34.66
CA GLY A 144 -36.60 -14.82 33.20
C GLY A 144 -36.80 -13.40 32.64
N ALA A 145 -37.51 -12.53 33.37
CA ALA A 145 -37.65 -11.12 33.00
C ALA A 145 -36.32 -10.35 33.08
N ILE A 146 -35.35 -10.80 33.89
CA ILE A 146 -34.05 -10.15 34.02
C ILE A 146 -33.22 -10.31 32.74
N SER A 147 -33.26 -11.48 32.11
CA SER A 147 -32.50 -11.71 30.87
C SER A 147 -33.14 -11.05 29.64
N THR A 148 -34.40 -10.63 29.72
CA THR A 148 -35.19 -10.24 28.53
C THR A 148 -35.74 -8.81 28.59
N LEU A 149 -36.20 -8.33 29.75
CA LEU A 149 -36.81 -7.02 29.91
C LEU A 149 -35.83 -5.94 30.42
N THR A 150 -34.65 -6.31 30.90
CA THR A 150 -33.64 -5.36 31.42
C THR A 150 -33.06 -4.45 30.35
N ALA A 151 -33.19 -4.78 29.07
CA ALA A 151 -32.88 -3.87 27.97
C ALA A 151 -33.69 -2.56 28.07
N TYR A 152 -34.90 -2.60 28.65
CA TYR A 152 -35.75 -1.44 28.87
C TYR A 152 -36.42 -1.49 30.25
N LEU A 153 -35.78 -0.88 31.25
CA LEU A 153 -36.19 -0.92 32.67
C LEU A 153 -37.68 -0.63 32.95
N PRO A 154 -38.36 0.31 32.26
CA PRO A 154 -39.79 0.51 32.49
C PRO A 154 -40.64 -0.75 32.23
N ALA A 155 -40.29 -1.55 31.21
CA ALA A 155 -40.98 -2.82 30.95
C ALA A 155 -40.68 -3.88 32.01
N PHE A 156 -39.45 -3.91 32.53
CA PHE A 156 -39.07 -4.79 33.64
C PHE A 156 -39.87 -4.49 34.90
N TYR A 157 -39.92 -3.22 35.33
CA TYR A 157 -40.68 -2.82 36.53
C TYR A 157 -42.17 -3.05 36.36
N ALA A 158 -42.72 -2.74 35.18
CA ALA A 158 -44.13 -2.97 34.88
C ALA A 158 -44.51 -4.45 35.02
N PHE A 159 -43.59 -5.39 34.75
CA PHE A 159 -43.86 -6.82 34.91
C PHE A 159 -43.66 -7.33 36.34
N VAL A 160 -42.46 -7.15 36.91
CA VAL A 160 -42.05 -7.83 38.16
C VAL A 160 -42.84 -7.35 39.37
N ILE A 161 -43.10 -6.04 39.47
CA ILE A 161 -43.78 -5.45 40.62
C ILE A 161 -45.21 -6.01 40.78
N PRO A 162 -46.10 -5.91 39.78
CA PRO A 162 -47.45 -6.46 39.92
C PRO A 162 -47.48 -7.98 39.92
N ALA A 163 -46.48 -8.68 39.37
CA ALA A 163 -46.42 -10.15 39.42
C ALA A 163 -46.08 -10.69 40.82
N MET A 164 -45.16 -10.03 41.53
CA MET A 164 -44.62 -10.54 42.81
C MET A 164 -45.27 -9.96 44.06
N LEU A 165 -45.68 -8.68 44.05
CA LEU A 165 -46.23 -8.05 45.25
C LEU A 165 -47.51 -8.73 45.78
N PRO A 166 -48.49 -9.14 44.95
CA PRO A 166 -49.74 -9.68 45.48
C PRO A 166 -49.56 -10.98 46.29
N ILE A 167 -48.73 -11.92 45.80
CA ILE A 167 -48.46 -13.17 46.53
C ILE A 167 -47.65 -12.93 47.81
N GLY A 168 -46.71 -11.97 47.79
CA GLY A 168 -45.95 -11.57 48.97
C GLY A 168 -46.85 -10.97 50.06
N ILE A 169 -47.82 -10.14 49.67
CA ILE A 169 -48.81 -9.57 50.59
C ILE A 169 -49.69 -10.69 51.16
N MET A 170 -50.20 -11.61 50.33
CA MET A 170 -51.02 -12.73 50.81
C MET A 170 -50.30 -13.58 51.85
N PHE A 171 -49.02 -13.89 51.64
CA PHE A 171 -48.22 -14.61 52.62
C PHE A 171 -47.98 -13.85 53.94
N LEU A 172 -47.93 -12.51 53.91
CA LEU A 172 -47.79 -11.72 55.13
C LEU A 172 -49.10 -11.57 55.92
N LEU A 173 -50.25 -11.82 55.30
CA LEU A 173 -51.56 -11.75 55.95
C LEU A 173 -51.91 -13.03 56.73
N GLU A 174 -51.16 -14.10 56.53
CA GLU A 174 -51.31 -15.35 57.27
C GLU A 174 -50.59 -15.27 58.63
N ASP A 175 -51.19 -15.83 59.68
CA ASP A 175 -50.69 -15.74 61.06
C ASP A 175 -49.61 -16.80 61.39
N ASP A 176 -49.18 -17.62 60.43
CA ASP A 176 -48.15 -18.64 60.63
C ASP A 176 -46.73 -18.17 60.28
N ARG A 177 -45.74 -18.68 61.03
CA ARG A 177 -44.32 -18.33 60.87
C ARG A 177 -43.79 -18.65 59.47
N MET A 178 -44.27 -19.73 58.86
CA MET A 178 -43.80 -20.18 57.56
C MET A 178 -44.24 -19.19 56.47
N HIS A 179 -45.52 -18.81 56.46
CA HIS A 179 -46.04 -17.82 55.51
C HIS A 179 -45.37 -16.44 55.66
N ILE A 180 -45.20 -15.95 56.89
CA ILE A 180 -44.46 -14.69 57.14
C ILE A 180 -43.05 -14.77 56.54
N THR A 181 -42.36 -15.90 56.69
CA THR A 181 -41.02 -16.12 56.12
C THR A 181 -41.05 -16.09 54.59
N LEU A 182 -42.04 -16.73 53.95
CA LEU A 182 -42.20 -16.66 52.49
C LEU A 182 -42.52 -15.24 52.03
N GLY A 183 -43.39 -14.52 52.72
CA GLY A 183 -43.71 -13.12 52.44
C GLY A 183 -42.44 -12.26 52.46
N LEU A 184 -41.67 -12.32 53.55
CA LEU A 184 -40.41 -11.58 53.67
C LEU A 184 -39.40 -11.96 52.56
N MET A 185 -39.22 -13.24 52.28
CA MET A 185 -38.35 -13.69 51.17
C MET A 185 -38.84 -13.20 49.81
N THR A 186 -40.15 -13.20 49.58
CA THR A 186 -40.78 -12.66 48.36
C THR A 186 -40.50 -11.17 48.20
N PHE A 187 -40.58 -10.39 49.28
CA PHE A 187 -40.24 -8.96 49.26
C PHE A 187 -38.74 -8.72 49.06
N ILE A 188 -37.87 -9.45 49.75
CA ILE A 188 -36.41 -9.39 49.56
C ILE A 188 -36.08 -9.66 48.09
N TYR A 189 -36.70 -10.68 47.50
CA TYR A 189 -36.56 -10.99 46.08
C TYR A 189 -37.08 -9.86 45.18
N ALA A 190 -38.31 -9.39 45.41
CA ALA A 190 -38.94 -8.35 44.58
C ALA A 190 -38.21 -6.99 44.64
N PHE A 191 -37.57 -6.66 45.76
CA PHE A 191 -36.76 -5.44 45.90
C PHE A 191 -35.29 -5.63 45.50
N GLY A 192 -34.74 -6.84 45.66
CA GLY A 192 -33.39 -7.19 45.22
C GLY A 192 -33.26 -7.25 43.69
N MET A 193 -34.25 -7.78 42.98
CA MET A 193 -34.19 -7.91 41.52
C MET A 193 -34.05 -6.58 40.76
N PRO A 194 -34.75 -5.48 41.14
CA PRO A 194 -34.47 -4.12 40.65
C PRO A 194 -33.00 -3.67 40.70
N PHE A 195 -32.24 -4.07 41.72
CA PHE A 195 -30.82 -3.74 41.84
C PHE A 195 -30.01 -4.44 40.75
N PHE A 196 -30.19 -5.76 40.58
CA PHE A 196 -29.54 -6.53 39.51
C PHE A 196 -29.94 -6.04 38.12
N ALA A 197 -31.23 -5.75 37.91
CA ALA A 197 -31.76 -5.23 36.66
C ALA A 197 -31.12 -3.89 36.26
N ARG A 198 -30.94 -2.97 37.20
CA ARG A 198 -30.25 -1.69 36.96
C ARG A 198 -28.78 -1.91 36.60
N ASN A 199 -28.10 -2.81 37.30
CA ASN A 199 -26.69 -3.10 37.02
C ASN A 199 -26.50 -3.66 35.60
N ILE A 200 -27.32 -4.65 35.21
CA ILE A 200 -27.29 -5.23 33.86
C ILE A 200 -27.62 -4.18 32.80
N ASN A 201 -28.67 -3.36 33.02
CA ASN A 201 -29.02 -2.30 32.08
C ASN A 201 -27.88 -1.29 31.90
N ARG A 202 -27.21 -0.89 33.00
CA ARG A 202 -26.06 0.02 32.94
C ARG A 202 -24.92 -0.57 32.10
N SER A 203 -24.55 -1.83 32.34
CA SER A 203 -23.52 -2.51 31.53
C SER A 203 -23.90 -2.65 30.06
N LEU A 204 -25.19 -2.90 29.76
CA LEU A 204 -25.70 -2.95 28.39
C LEU A 204 -25.59 -1.58 27.69
N VAL A 205 -26.00 -0.50 28.37
CA VAL A 205 -25.92 0.87 27.83
C VAL A 205 -24.46 1.28 27.58
N GLU A 206 -23.57 0.96 28.50
CA GLU A 206 -22.14 1.26 28.37
C GLU A 206 -21.51 0.49 27.20
N THR A 207 -21.85 -0.80 27.05
CA THR A 207 -21.40 -1.62 25.91
C THR A 207 -21.90 -1.05 24.58
N LEU A 208 -23.16 -0.62 24.51
CA LEU A 208 -23.72 0.03 23.32
C LEU A 208 -23.01 1.34 23.00
N LYS A 209 -22.76 2.18 24.01
CA LYS A 209 -22.04 3.44 23.85
C LYS A 209 -20.63 3.21 23.29
N LEU A 210 -19.86 2.32 23.90
CA LEU A 210 -18.50 1.96 23.45
C LEU A 210 -18.51 1.41 22.03
N ARG A 211 -19.52 0.61 21.65
CA ARG A 211 -19.65 0.09 20.29
C ARG A 211 -19.85 1.21 19.26
N PHE A 212 -20.71 2.19 19.56
CA PHE A 212 -20.92 3.33 18.65
C PHE A 212 -19.67 4.21 18.55
N GLU A 213 -19.01 4.51 19.67
CA GLU A 213 -17.74 5.25 19.67
C GLU A 213 -16.66 4.51 18.86
N ASN A 214 -16.54 3.19 19.01
CA ASN A 214 -15.60 2.38 18.24
C ASN A 214 -15.89 2.41 16.73
N LEU A 215 -17.16 2.28 16.32
CA LEU A 215 -17.55 2.36 14.91
C LEU A 215 -17.22 3.73 14.31
N GLN A 216 -17.43 4.82 15.05
CA GLN A 216 -17.07 6.16 14.61
C GLN A 216 -15.55 6.31 14.45
N LEU A 217 -14.76 5.83 15.42
CA LEU A 217 -13.30 5.86 15.36
C LEU A 217 -12.75 5.04 14.19
N VAL A 218 -13.32 3.85 13.92
CA VAL A 218 -12.92 3.01 12.79
C VAL A 218 -13.21 3.71 11.47
N HIS A 219 -14.37 4.36 11.33
CA HIS A 219 -14.71 5.11 10.14
C HIS A 219 -13.76 6.29 9.93
N GLU A 220 -13.49 7.09 10.95
CA GLU A 220 -12.55 8.21 10.90
C GLU A 220 -11.15 7.76 10.51
N LEU A 221 -10.64 6.69 11.15
CA LEU A 221 -9.34 6.12 10.82
C LEU A 221 -9.28 5.64 9.36
N SER A 222 -10.35 5.02 8.86
CA SER A 222 -10.41 4.55 7.48
C SER A 222 -10.33 5.71 6.48
N PHE A 223 -11.03 6.81 6.75
CA PHE A 223 -11.02 8.00 5.92
C PHE A 223 -9.64 8.67 5.88
N GLN A 224 -9.02 8.87 7.04
CA GLN A 224 -7.67 9.45 7.13
C GLN A 224 -6.61 8.59 6.44
N LYS A 225 -6.74 7.25 6.53
CA LYS A 225 -5.84 6.33 5.83
C LYS A 225 -5.94 6.49 4.32
N GLU A 226 -7.17 6.54 3.79
CA GLU A 226 -7.40 6.69 2.35
C GLU A 226 -6.85 8.03 1.84
N GLU A 227 -7.04 9.12 2.58
CA GLU A 227 -6.50 10.43 2.24
C GLU A 227 -4.96 10.43 2.19
N ALA A 228 -4.31 9.82 3.18
CA ALA A 228 -2.85 9.69 3.22
C ALA A 228 -2.31 8.84 2.05
N GLU A 229 -3.00 7.76 1.70
CA GLU A 229 -2.62 6.87 0.59
C GLU A 229 -2.76 7.58 -0.77
N GLN A 230 -3.86 8.30 -0.99
CA GLN A 230 -4.04 9.13 -2.19
C GLN A 230 -2.98 10.23 -2.30
N ALA A 231 -2.64 10.90 -1.18
CA ALA A 231 -1.57 11.89 -1.15
C ALA A 231 -0.21 11.28 -1.53
N ASN A 232 0.08 10.05 -1.07
CA ASN A 232 1.32 9.36 -1.40
C ASN A 232 1.39 8.95 -2.89
N ILE A 233 0.29 8.44 -3.45
CA ILE A 233 0.18 8.12 -4.88
C ILE A 233 0.35 9.39 -5.72
N ALA A 234 -0.33 10.47 -5.35
CA ALA A 234 -0.23 11.75 -6.04
C ALA A 234 1.20 12.30 -6.01
N LYS A 235 1.87 12.24 -4.85
CA LYS A 235 3.28 12.62 -4.70
C LYS A 235 4.18 11.79 -5.60
N SER A 236 3.98 10.48 -5.64
CA SER A 236 4.77 9.57 -6.48
C SER A 236 4.58 9.86 -7.98
N LYS A 237 3.33 10.05 -8.42
CA LYS A 237 3.01 10.42 -9.81
C LYS A 237 3.57 11.79 -10.19
N PHE A 238 3.49 12.78 -9.29
CA PHE A 238 4.06 14.10 -9.50
C PHE A 238 5.58 14.04 -9.66
N LEU A 239 6.28 13.28 -8.80
CA LEU A 239 7.72 13.08 -8.91
C LEU A 239 8.09 12.36 -10.20
N ALA A 240 7.33 11.35 -10.63
CA ALA A 240 7.57 10.65 -11.89
C ALA A 240 7.41 11.57 -13.11
N ALA A 241 6.33 12.38 -13.16
CA ALA A 241 6.08 13.32 -14.25
C ALA A 241 7.12 14.44 -14.30
N ALA A 242 7.41 15.09 -13.16
CA ALA A 242 8.46 16.11 -13.08
C ALA A 242 9.84 15.54 -13.49
N SER A 243 10.07 14.26 -13.22
CA SER A 243 11.31 13.58 -13.61
C SER A 243 11.37 13.16 -15.09
N HIS A 244 10.25 13.20 -15.80
CA HIS A 244 10.27 13.06 -17.26
C HIS A 244 10.66 14.41 -17.88
N ASP A 245 9.96 15.47 -17.47
CA ASP A 245 10.09 16.81 -18.03
C ASP A 245 11.47 17.42 -17.81
N LEU A 246 12.17 17.04 -16.73
CA LEU A 246 13.55 17.46 -16.47
C LEU A 246 14.59 16.64 -17.24
N ARG A 247 14.26 15.43 -17.70
CA ARG A 247 15.19 14.54 -18.42
C ARG A 247 15.41 14.97 -19.86
N GLN A 248 14.35 15.41 -20.53
CA GLN A 248 14.39 15.87 -21.92
C GLN A 248 15.36 17.05 -22.14
N PRO A 249 15.27 18.17 -21.40
CA PRO A 249 16.18 19.29 -21.60
C PRO A 249 17.62 18.89 -21.26
N LEU A 250 17.82 18.00 -20.29
CA LEU A 250 19.14 17.49 -19.96
C LEU A 250 19.73 16.65 -21.09
N HIS A 251 18.93 15.79 -21.71
CA HIS A 251 19.35 14.98 -22.85
C HIS A 251 19.72 15.85 -24.05
N ALA A 252 18.90 16.83 -24.39
CA ALA A 252 19.20 17.79 -25.45
C ALA A 252 20.50 18.56 -25.17
N LEU A 253 20.69 19.00 -23.92
CA LEU A 253 21.87 19.75 -23.53
C LEU A 253 23.15 18.91 -23.63
N MET A 254 23.10 17.60 -23.32
CA MET A 254 24.23 16.68 -23.57
C MET A 254 24.54 16.50 -25.06
N LEU A 255 23.51 16.42 -25.91
CA LEU A 255 23.70 16.34 -27.36
C LEU A 255 24.41 17.60 -27.87
N PHE A 256 23.93 18.79 -27.46
CA PHE A 256 24.53 20.06 -27.84
C PHE A 256 25.97 20.25 -27.35
N THR A 257 26.28 19.85 -26.11
CA THR A 257 27.66 19.91 -25.58
C THR A 257 28.60 18.97 -26.34
N SER A 258 28.08 17.84 -26.81
CA SER A 258 28.86 16.87 -27.60
C SER A 258 29.16 17.41 -29.01
N VAL A 259 28.17 18.04 -29.66
CA VAL A 259 28.38 18.74 -30.94
C VAL A 259 29.41 19.88 -30.78
N LEU A 260 29.33 20.63 -29.68
CA LEU A 260 30.32 21.65 -29.35
C LEU A 260 31.73 21.05 -29.19
N ASP A 261 31.92 19.96 -28.42
CA ASP A 261 33.26 19.38 -28.23
C ASP A 261 33.91 18.91 -29.55
N GLU A 262 33.13 18.35 -30.48
CA GLU A 262 33.64 17.90 -31.78
C GLU A 262 34.03 19.05 -32.74
N SER A 263 33.47 20.25 -32.53
CA SER A 263 33.64 21.41 -33.43
C SER A 263 34.68 22.44 -32.95
N ILE A 264 35.30 22.23 -31.78
CA ILE A 264 36.27 23.17 -31.19
C ILE A 264 37.67 23.05 -31.79
N LYS A 265 38.14 24.13 -32.40
CA LYS A 265 39.51 24.29 -32.91
C LYS A 265 40.46 25.02 -31.96
N TYR A 266 39.94 25.70 -30.92
CA TYR A 266 40.73 26.58 -30.04
C TYR A 266 40.86 26.04 -28.60
N PRO A 267 42.08 25.94 -28.02
CA PRO A 267 42.31 25.33 -26.70
C PRO A 267 41.59 26.01 -25.52
N LYS A 268 41.38 27.33 -25.58
CA LYS A 268 40.68 28.07 -24.51
C LYS A 268 39.18 27.79 -24.48
N VAL A 269 38.56 27.56 -25.64
CA VAL A 269 37.12 27.23 -25.75
C VAL A 269 36.89 25.78 -25.31
N ARG A 270 37.85 24.89 -25.59
CA ARG A 270 37.81 23.49 -25.15
C ARG A 270 37.66 23.36 -23.64
N LYS A 271 38.50 24.07 -22.87
CA LYS A 271 38.39 24.09 -21.40
C LYS A 271 37.02 24.52 -20.87
N VAL A 272 36.36 25.47 -21.52
CA VAL A 272 35.03 25.95 -21.10
C VAL A 272 33.97 24.90 -21.43
N VAL A 273 34.05 24.26 -22.59
CA VAL A 273 33.14 23.18 -22.98
C VAL A 273 33.34 21.94 -22.10
N ASP A 274 34.57 21.57 -21.77
CA ASP A 274 34.86 20.50 -20.80
C ASP A 274 34.19 20.76 -19.45
N GLN A 275 34.20 22.02 -18.96
CA GLN A 275 33.54 22.42 -17.72
C GLN A 275 32.01 22.40 -17.81
N ILE A 276 31.45 22.78 -18.98
CA ILE A 276 30.01 22.66 -19.22
C ILE A 276 29.64 21.18 -19.22
N THR A 277 30.29 20.34 -20.01
CA THR A 277 30.05 18.89 -20.07
C THR A 277 30.13 18.25 -18.68
N ALA A 278 31.16 18.55 -17.90
CA ALA A 278 31.28 18.04 -16.52
C ALA A 278 30.12 18.50 -15.60
N SER A 279 29.60 19.72 -15.78
CA SER A 279 28.45 20.23 -15.02
C SER A 279 27.15 19.53 -15.41
N VAL A 280 27.02 19.15 -16.67
CA VAL A 280 25.86 18.45 -17.24
C VAL A 280 25.84 17.00 -16.77
N ASP A 281 26.99 16.32 -16.81
CA ASP A 281 27.16 14.97 -16.28
C ASP A 281 26.85 14.93 -14.77
N ALA A 282 27.26 15.96 -14.02
CA ALA A 282 26.93 16.08 -12.60
C ALA A 282 25.42 16.26 -12.36
N LEU A 283 24.74 17.06 -13.18
CA LEU A 283 23.29 17.25 -13.10
C LEU A 283 22.53 15.97 -13.45
N GLN A 284 23.02 15.22 -14.44
CA GLN A 284 22.50 13.90 -14.80
C GLN A 284 22.65 12.88 -13.69
N SER A 285 23.82 12.81 -13.06
CA SER A 285 24.05 11.91 -11.94
C SER A 285 23.13 12.21 -10.76
N LEU A 286 22.91 13.50 -10.43
CA LEU A 286 21.97 13.93 -9.39
C LEU A 286 20.55 13.46 -9.71
N PHE A 287 20.13 13.67 -10.95
CA PHE A 287 18.78 13.39 -11.37
C PHE A 287 18.47 11.89 -11.40
N ASN A 288 19.39 11.09 -11.95
CA ASN A 288 19.28 9.63 -11.93
C ASN A 288 19.23 9.11 -10.49
N SER A 289 20.06 9.66 -9.59
CA SER A 289 20.08 9.29 -8.17
C SER A 289 18.74 9.58 -7.47
N LEU A 290 18.14 10.74 -7.72
CA LEU A 290 16.83 11.12 -7.18
C LEU A 290 15.71 10.22 -7.71
N LEU A 291 15.79 9.89 -9.00
CA LEU A 291 14.86 8.99 -9.67
C LEU A 291 14.92 7.57 -9.12
N ASP A 292 16.12 7.05 -8.90
CA ASP A 292 16.32 5.71 -8.35
C ASP A 292 15.73 5.62 -6.93
N ILE A 293 15.90 6.65 -6.10
CA ILE A 293 15.25 6.76 -4.78
C ILE A 293 13.73 6.73 -4.95
N SER A 294 13.17 7.57 -5.82
CA SER A 294 11.72 7.61 -6.04
C SER A 294 11.14 6.29 -6.56
N ARG A 295 11.86 5.55 -7.41
CA ARG A 295 11.45 4.21 -7.89
C ARG A 295 11.44 3.18 -6.78
N LEU A 296 12.43 3.26 -5.88
CA LEU A 296 12.56 2.38 -4.73
C LEU A 296 11.53 2.71 -3.63
N ASP A 297 11.11 3.98 -3.46
CA ASP A 297 9.98 4.37 -2.60
C ASP A 297 8.64 3.84 -3.11
N ALA A 298 8.42 3.95 -4.42
CA ALA A 298 7.15 3.56 -5.03
C ALA A 298 6.99 2.03 -5.17
N GLY A 299 8.06 1.25 -4.93
CA GLY A 299 8.03 -0.22 -5.06
C GLY A 299 7.87 -0.72 -6.51
N VAL A 300 8.11 0.15 -7.50
CA VAL A 300 7.87 -0.12 -8.94
C VAL A 300 9.05 -0.86 -9.59
N LEU A 301 10.21 -0.94 -8.93
CA LEU A 301 11.38 -1.63 -9.47
C LEU A 301 11.18 -3.15 -9.43
N VAL A 302 11.02 -3.76 -10.60
CA VAL A 302 10.99 -5.22 -10.76
C VAL A 302 12.43 -5.74 -10.74
N VAL A 303 12.72 -6.68 -9.84
CA VAL A 303 14.04 -7.32 -9.73
C VAL A 303 14.11 -8.55 -10.63
N GLU A 304 15.11 -8.62 -11.50
CA GLU A 304 15.33 -9.77 -12.39
C GLU A 304 16.56 -10.57 -11.94
N THR A 305 16.34 -11.52 -11.01
CA THR A 305 17.43 -12.36 -10.50
C THR A 305 17.83 -13.46 -11.48
N SER A 306 19.14 -13.63 -11.68
CA SER A 306 19.72 -14.70 -12.52
C SER A 306 21.02 -15.25 -11.90
N HIS A 307 21.48 -16.39 -12.40
CA HIS A 307 22.78 -16.96 -12.03
C HIS A 307 23.86 -16.47 -13.00
N PHE A 308 24.89 -15.79 -12.49
CA PHE A 308 25.98 -15.26 -13.32
C PHE A 308 27.35 -15.29 -12.59
N HIS A 309 28.45 -15.32 -13.36
CA HIS A 309 29.80 -15.24 -12.82
C HIS A 309 30.18 -13.79 -12.50
N LEU A 310 30.89 -13.56 -11.39
CA LEU A 310 31.34 -12.21 -11.01
C LEU A 310 32.50 -11.68 -11.87
N GLN A 311 33.30 -12.57 -12.45
CA GLN A 311 34.51 -12.20 -13.20
C GLN A 311 34.27 -11.17 -14.34
N PRO A 312 33.28 -11.33 -15.24
CA PRO A 312 33.03 -10.34 -16.30
C PRO A 312 32.64 -8.96 -15.77
N MET A 313 31.91 -8.91 -14.65
CA MET A 313 31.56 -7.65 -14.00
C MET A 313 32.80 -6.95 -13.44
N PHE A 314 33.72 -7.70 -12.81
CA PHE A 314 34.97 -7.15 -12.30
C PHE A 314 35.86 -6.63 -13.42
N GLU A 315 35.96 -7.35 -14.54
CA GLU A 315 36.73 -6.91 -15.73
C GLU A 315 36.15 -5.62 -16.33
N LYS A 316 34.82 -5.52 -16.40
CA LYS A 316 34.15 -4.30 -16.87
C LYS A 316 34.42 -3.11 -15.94
N LEU A 317 34.28 -3.30 -14.62
CA LEU A 317 34.60 -2.26 -13.63
C LEU A 317 36.09 -1.86 -13.70
N ALA A 318 36.98 -2.81 -13.92
CA ALA A 318 38.40 -2.54 -14.09
C ALA A 318 38.64 -1.61 -15.28
N ASN A 319 38.11 -1.96 -16.45
CA ASN A 319 38.28 -1.15 -17.66
C ASN A 319 37.72 0.27 -17.49
N ASP A 320 36.57 0.41 -16.84
CA ASP A 320 35.91 1.72 -16.69
C ASP A 320 36.65 2.66 -15.74
N TYR A 321 37.27 2.13 -14.67
CA TYR A 321 37.87 2.95 -13.61
C TYR A 321 39.40 2.98 -13.62
N HIS A 322 40.07 2.15 -14.44
CA HIS A 322 41.52 2.10 -14.50
C HIS A 322 42.14 3.46 -14.88
N LEU A 323 41.57 4.16 -15.86
CA LEU A 323 42.07 5.48 -16.27
C LEU A 323 41.91 6.52 -15.14
N ALA A 324 40.72 6.58 -14.53
CA ALA A 324 40.42 7.52 -13.45
C ALA A 324 41.31 7.31 -12.21
N ALA A 325 41.58 6.05 -11.85
CA ALA A 325 42.51 5.72 -10.77
C ALA A 325 43.95 6.15 -11.12
N LYS A 326 44.40 5.85 -12.35
CA LYS A 326 45.74 6.20 -12.84
C LYS A 326 45.98 7.71 -12.92
N GLU A 327 44.99 8.48 -13.38
CA GLU A 327 45.06 9.95 -13.41
C GLU A 327 45.21 10.55 -12.00
N LYS A 328 44.66 9.88 -10.99
CA LYS A 328 44.81 10.24 -9.57
C LYS A 328 46.07 9.65 -8.91
N GLY A 329 46.84 8.83 -9.62
CA GLY A 329 48.02 8.15 -9.10
C GLY A 329 47.70 7.05 -8.08
N LEU A 330 46.54 6.41 -8.18
CA LEU A 330 46.11 5.30 -7.34
C LEU A 330 46.35 3.95 -8.04
N GLU A 331 46.75 2.94 -7.26
CA GLU A 331 46.79 1.56 -7.72
C GLU A 331 45.40 0.94 -7.60
N LEU A 332 44.87 0.40 -8.70
CA LEU A 332 43.56 -0.26 -8.72
C LEU A 332 43.75 -1.75 -9.03
N GLU A 333 43.54 -2.59 -8.02
CA GLU A 333 43.76 -4.03 -8.08
C GLU A 333 42.44 -4.82 -8.03
N PHE A 334 42.34 -5.84 -8.88
CA PHE A 334 41.21 -6.77 -8.91
C PHE A 334 41.70 -8.18 -8.63
N THR A 335 41.13 -8.81 -7.59
CA THR A 335 41.39 -10.23 -7.33
C THR A 335 40.49 -11.07 -8.23
N MET A 336 41.07 -12.10 -8.88
CA MET A 336 40.31 -13.02 -9.72
C MET A 336 39.18 -13.69 -8.93
N CYS A 337 37.94 -13.59 -9.42
CA CYS A 337 36.75 -14.12 -8.73
C CYS A 337 35.97 -15.09 -9.61
N LYS A 338 36.16 -16.39 -9.39
CA LYS A 338 35.49 -17.44 -10.18
C LYS A 338 34.08 -17.81 -9.70
N HIS A 339 33.62 -17.20 -8.61
CA HIS A 339 32.33 -17.54 -8.01
C HIS A 339 31.15 -17.12 -8.89
N ALA A 340 30.14 -17.98 -8.95
CA ALA A 340 28.82 -17.63 -9.47
C ALA A 340 27.94 -17.12 -8.33
N VAL A 341 27.10 -16.14 -8.60
CA VAL A 341 26.14 -15.56 -7.67
C VAL A 341 24.72 -15.62 -8.21
N HIS A 342 23.73 -15.52 -7.33
CA HIS A 342 22.32 -15.41 -7.67
C HIS A 342 21.81 -14.02 -7.28
N SER A 343 21.63 -13.13 -8.26
CA SER A 343 21.20 -11.75 -8.05
C SER A 343 20.74 -11.13 -9.38
N ASP A 344 20.25 -9.90 -9.34
CA ASP A 344 20.16 -9.05 -10.53
C ASP A 344 21.56 -8.50 -10.88
N PRO A 345 22.12 -8.79 -12.09
CA PRO A 345 23.45 -8.33 -12.47
C PRO A 345 23.56 -6.81 -12.58
N ALA A 346 22.52 -6.13 -13.06
CA ALA A 346 22.55 -4.68 -13.31
C ALA A 346 22.50 -3.91 -11.98
N LEU A 347 21.61 -4.33 -11.06
CA LEU A 347 21.50 -3.74 -9.74
C LEU A 347 22.75 -4.01 -8.88
N LEU A 348 23.33 -5.21 -8.97
CA LEU A 348 24.58 -5.52 -8.27
C LEU A 348 25.76 -4.71 -8.84
N GLU A 349 25.88 -4.59 -10.16
CA GLU A 349 26.91 -3.76 -10.80
C GLU A 349 26.81 -2.30 -10.34
N GLN A 350 25.59 -1.78 -10.17
CA GLN A 350 25.35 -0.42 -9.71
C GLN A 350 25.79 -0.18 -8.26
N ILE A 351 25.62 -1.18 -7.38
CA ILE A 351 26.19 -1.14 -6.02
C ILE A 351 27.71 -1.07 -6.09
N MET A 352 28.33 -1.96 -6.89
CA MET A 352 29.78 -2.03 -7.03
C MET A 352 30.38 -0.74 -7.61
N ARG A 353 29.75 -0.13 -8.62
CA ARG A 353 30.15 1.17 -9.17
C ARG A 353 30.15 2.27 -8.13
N ASN A 354 29.13 2.31 -7.26
CA ASN A 354 29.07 3.30 -6.17
C ASN A 354 30.19 3.11 -5.16
N PHE A 355 30.50 1.87 -4.78
CA PHE A 355 31.62 1.57 -3.88
C PHE A 355 32.96 1.97 -4.49
N VAL A 356 33.25 1.55 -5.74
CA VAL A 356 34.52 1.87 -6.42
C VAL A 356 34.67 3.37 -6.67
N ALA A 357 33.60 4.05 -7.11
CA ALA A 357 33.63 5.50 -7.32
C ALA A 357 33.89 6.26 -6.00
N ASN A 358 33.30 5.82 -4.89
CA ASN A 358 33.58 6.39 -3.57
C ASN A 358 35.03 6.13 -3.13
N ALA A 359 35.54 4.90 -3.30
CA ALA A 359 36.92 4.55 -2.99
C ALA A 359 37.93 5.45 -3.74
N ILE A 360 37.75 5.63 -5.07
CA ILE A 360 38.59 6.52 -5.89
C ILE A 360 38.44 7.96 -5.45
N ARG A 361 37.23 8.42 -5.12
CA ARG A 361 36.98 9.80 -4.72
C ARG A 361 37.68 10.15 -3.41
N TYR A 362 37.62 9.29 -2.40
CA TYR A 362 38.09 9.57 -1.04
C TYR A 362 39.49 9.05 -0.71
N THR A 363 40.14 8.38 -1.65
CA THR A 363 41.56 7.99 -1.55
C THR A 363 42.41 8.98 -2.32
N ASN A 364 43.39 9.60 -1.66
CA ASN A 364 44.29 10.57 -2.31
C ASN A 364 45.60 9.93 -2.78
N LYS A 365 46.10 8.93 -2.05
CA LYS A 365 47.30 8.16 -2.35
C LYS A 365 47.11 6.75 -1.82
N GLY A 366 47.71 5.76 -2.49
CA GLY A 366 47.65 4.36 -2.10
C GLY A 366 46.88 3.51 -3.11
N ALA A 367 46.14 2.53 -2.61
CA ALA A 367 45.55 1.49 -3.44
C ALA A 367 44.07 1.26 -3.14
N ILE A 368 43.37 0.73 -4.13
CA ILE A 368 41.99 0.26 -4.03
C ILE A 368 41.96 -1.18 -4.52
N THR A 369 41.49 -2.09 -3.67
CA THR A 369 41.44 -3.51 -3.96
C THR A 369 39.98 -3.97 -4.01
N ILE A 370 39.58 -4.56 -5.12
CA ILE A 370 38.29 -5.26 -5.25
C ILE A 370 38.53 -6.76 -5.15
N SER A 371 37.94 -7.39 -4.15
CA SER A 371 38.13 -8.82 -3.86
C SER A 371 36.79 -9.51 -3.59
N CYS A 372 36.78 -10.83 -3.69
CA CYS A 372 35.65 -11.64 -3.26
C CYS A 372 36.13 -12.73 -2.30
N THR A 373 35.34 -13.01 -1.28
CA THR A 373 35.62 -14.02 -0.27
C THR A 373 34.49 -15.03 -0.28
N ASP A 374 34.86 -16.31 -0.39
CA ASP A 374 33.91 -17.40 -0.34
C ASP A 374 33.37 -17.59 1.08
N LEU A 375 32.06 -17.61 1.24
CA LEU A 375 31.38 -18.02 2.48
C LEU A 375 30.64 -19.35 2.23
N LYS A 376 30.10 -19.97 3.28
CA LYS A 376 29.45 -21.29 3.14
C LYS A 376 28.31 -21.28 2.11
N THR A 377 27.39 -20.32 2.21
CA THR A 377 26.19 -20.23 1.35
C THR A 377 26.16 -18.98 0.46
N SER A 378 27.09 -18.06 0.67
CA SER A 378 27.13 -16.75 0.02
C SER A 378 28.56 -16.40 -0.41
N VAL A 379 28.69 -15.31 -1.16
CA VAL A 379 29.96 -14.71 -1.56
C VAL A 379 29.95 -13.28 -1.02
N ARG A 380 31.00 -12.92 -0.26
CA ARG A 380 31.21 -11.54 0.18
C ARG A 380 32.07 -10.84 -0.87
N ILE A 381 31.59 -9.75 -1.44
CA ILE A 381 32.33 -8.91 -2.37
C ILE A 381 32.80 -7.66 -1.62
N ASN A 382 34.09 -7.37 -1.62
CA ASN A 382 34.71 -6.29 -0.88
C ASN A 382 35.31 -5.25 -1.83
N VAL A 383 35.13 -3.97 -1.51
CA VAL A 383 35.90 -2.85 -2.06
C VAL A 383 36.64 -2.21 -0.90
N THR A 384 37.96 -2.36 -0.88
CA THR A 384 38.85 -1.84 0.16
C THR A 384 39.67 -0.69 -0.40
N ASP A 385 39.66 0.45 0.30
CA ASP A 385 40.43 1.64 -0.01
C ASP A 385 41.39 1.99 1.14
N THR A 386 42.54 2.59 0.81
CA THR A 386 43.50 3.12 1.80
C THR A 386 43.30 4.63 2.05
N GLY A 387 42.05 5.09 1.98
CA GLY A 387 41.70 6.51 2.04
C GLY A 387 41.58 7.07 3.46
N LEU A 388 40.79 8.13 3.60
CA LEU A 388 40.65 8.89 4.85
C LEU A 388 40.02 8.10 6.00
N GLY A 389 39.27 7.05 5.70
CA GLY A 389 38.49 6.29 6.68
C GLY A 389 37.33 7.08 7.30
N ILE A 390 36.47 6.38 8.04
CA ILE A 390 35.21 6.86 8.60
C ILE A 390 35.18 6.56 10.11
N PRO A 391 35.00 7.58 10.96
CA PRO A 391 34.84 7.40 12.41
C PRO A 391 33.65 6.48 12.75
N ALA A 392 33.82 5.61 13.76
CA ALA A 392 32.82 4.60 14.13
C ALA A 392 31.40 5.18 14.38
N ASN A 393 31.32 6.35 15.03
CA ASN A 393 30.06 7.04 15.30
C ASN A 393 29.37 7.61 14.04
N LYS A 394 30.03 7.61 12.88
CA LYS A 394 29.50 8.12 11.61
C LYS A 394 29.27 7.02 10.55
N GLN A 395 29.67 5.78 10.81
CA GLN A 395 29.57 4.67 9.84
C GLN A 395 28.13 4.30 9.47
N HIS A 396 27.16 4.48 10.36
CA HIS A 396 25.75 4.34 10.00
C HIS A 396 25.21 5.58 9.28
N ALA A 397 25.64 6.77 9.71
CA ALA A 397 25.13 8.03 9.16
C ALA A 397 25.53 8.27 7.69
N VAL A 398 26.62 7.66 7.21
CA VAL A 398 27.04 7.77 5.79
C VAL A 398 26.08 7.13 4.80
N PHE A 399 25.14 6.30 5.27
CA PHE A 399 24.06 5.77 4.45
C PHE A 399 22.83 6.70 4.41
N ASN A 400 22.79 7.76 5.22
CA ASN A 400 21.69 8.73 5.17
C ASN A 400 21.80 9.64 3.93
N GLU A 401 20.65 10.01 3.40
CA GLU A 401 20.56 10.94 2.27
C GLU A 401 21.20 12.30 2.60
N PHE A 402 21.93 12.86 1.63
CA PHE A 402 22.59 14.16 1.72
C PHE A 402 23.64 14.28 2.83
N TYR A 403 24.06 13.16 3.43
CA TYR A 403 25.04 13.14 4.50
C TYR A 403 26.46 13.04 3.94
N GLN A 404 27.35 13.94 4.39
CA GLN A 404 28.76 13.97 3.99
C GLN A 404 29.67 14.30 5.17
N LEU A 405 30.79 13.58 5.30
CA LEU A 405 31.82 13.89 6.28
C LEU A 405 32.71 15.05 5.81
N GLY A 406 32.89 16.06 6.67
CA GLY A 406 33.88 17.12 6.46
C GLY A 406 33.55 18.13 5.36
N ASN A 407 32.29 18.26 4.95
CA ASN A 407 31.84 19.24 3.94
C ASN A 407 30.78 20.23 4.45
N PRO A 408 31.09 21.08 5.46
CA PRO A 408 30.13 22.03 6.03
C PRO A 408 29.64 23.10 5.05
N GLN A 409 30.40 23.38 3.98
CA GLN A 409 30.06 24.36 2.93
C GLN A 409 29.31 23.76 1.72
N ARG A 410 28.99 22.45 1.73
CA ARG A 410 28.32 21.74 0.61
C ARG A 410 28.98 22.01 -0.75
N ASP A 411 30.31 21.87 -0.80
CA ASP A 411 31.06 21.95 -2.05
C ASP A 411 30.54 20.90 -3.05
N ARG A 412 29.97 21.38 -4.18
CA ARG A 412 29.36 20.55 -5.22
C ARG A 412 30.37 19.60 -5.88
N SER A 413 31.66 19.92 -5.86
CA SER A 413 32.72 19.09 -6.44
C SER A 413 32.92 17.74 -5.71
N LYS A 414 32.42 17.60 -4.48
CA LYS A 414 32.54 16.39 -3.66
C LYS A 414 31.38 15.39 -3.82
N GLY A 415 30.39 15.72 -4.66
CA GLY A 415 29.16 14.94 -4.87
C GLY A 415 28.03 15.35 -3.93
N LEU A 416 26.91 14.61 -3.94
CA LEU A 416 25.66 14.99 -3.23
C LEU A 416 25.34 14.15 -1.99
N GLY A 417 26.09 13.07 -1.73
CA GLY A 417 25.84 12.21 -0.57
C GLY A 417 24.64 11.27 -0.72
N LEU A 418 24.27 10.91 -1.95
CA LEU A 418 23.15 9.98 -2.23
C LEU A 418 23.62 8.54 -2.54
N GLY A 419 24.88 8.36 -2.94
CA GLY A 419 25.35 7.07 -3.47
C GLY A 419 25.21 5.91 -2.49
N LEU A 420 25.56 6.09 -1.21
CA LEU A 420 25.44 5.02 -0.22
C LEU A 420 23.98 4.77 0.21
N ALA A 421 23.12 5.79 0.23
CA ALA A 421 21.69 5.63 0.49
C ALA A 421 21.00 4.77 -0.59
N ILE A 422 21.38 4.99 -1.86
CA ILE A 422 20.92 4.16 -2.99
C ILE A 422 21.42 2.73 -2.84
N VAL A 423 22.69 2.54 -2.48
CA VAL A 423 23.26 1.21 -2.25
C VAL A 423 22.51 0.44 -1.17
N GLU A 424 22.22 1.07 -0.02
CA GLU A 424 21.46 0.42 1.06
C GLU A 424 20.08 -0.05 0.58
N ARG A 425 19.43 0.77 -0.24
CA ARG A 425 18.08 0.51 -0.70
C ARG A 425 18.02 -0.53 -1.81
N ILE A 426 18.97 -0.53 -2.74
CA ILE A 426 19.13 -1.61 -3.73
C ILE A 426 19.45 -2.92 -3.03
N ALA A 427 20.37 -2.93 -2.04
CA ALA A 427 20.69 -4.14 -1.30
C ALA A 427 19.47 -4.70 -0.55
N ARG A 428 18.67 -3.84 0.09
CA ARG A 428 17.42 -4.23 0.75
C ARG A 428 16.43 -4.83 -0.24
N LEU A 429 16.30 -4.24 -1.44
CA LEU A 429 15.44 -4.76 -2.50
C LEU A 429 15.90 -6.14 -3.00
N LEU A 430 17.22 -6.32 -3.18
CA LEU A 430 17.83 -7.59 -3.55
C LEU A 430 17.89 -8.61 -2.40
N LYS A 431 17.54 -8.19 -1.18
CA LYS A 431 17.68 -8.96 0.08
C LYS A 431 19.13 -9.35 0.40
N HIS A 432 20.09 -8.55 -0.05
CA HIS A 432 21.52 -8.69 0.26
C HIS A 432 21.90 -7.84 1.46
N SER A 433 22.91 -8.28 2.22
CA SER A 433 23.41 -7.53 3.38
C SER A 433 24.65 -6.72 3.01
N ILE A 434 24.77 -5.51 3.55
CA ILE A 434 25.95 -4.65 3.41
C ILE A 434 26.69 -4.59 4.76
N GLU A 435 28.01 -4.69 4.70
CA GLU A 435 28.90 -4.49 5.86
C GLU A 435 29.87 -3.34 5.56
N VAL A 436 30.18 -2.54 6.58
CA VAL A 436 31.21 -1.51 6.50
C VAL A 436 32.20 -1.68 7.64
N HIS A 437 33.48 -1.69 7.30
CA HIS A 437 34.58 -1.69 8.26
C HIS A 437 35.53 -0.57 7.88
N SER A 438 35.67 0.43 8.76
CA SER A 438 36.49 1.60 8.45
C SER A 438 37.17 2.13 9.70
N ARG A 439 38.37 2.69 9.53
CA ARG A 439 39.16 3.30 10.59
C ARG A 439 39.75 4.61 10.09
N PRO A 440 39.59 5.73 10.82
CA PRO A 440 40.15 7.01 10.42
C PRO A 440 41.66 6.90 10.13
N GLY A 441 42.07 7.34 8.95
CA GLY A 441 43.47 7.32 8.48
C GLY A 441 44.00 5.99 7.95
N GLU A 442 43.27 4.88 8.12
CA GLU A 442 43.65 3.55 7.62
C GLU A 442 42.86 3.14 6.36
N GLY A 443 41.71 3.79 6.11
CA GLY A 443 40.85 3.53 4.96
C GLY A 443 39.51 2.86 5.30
N SER A 444 38.82 2.35 4.29
CA SER A 444 37.50 1.72 4.45
C SER A 444 37.35 0.47 3.60
N THR A 445 36.61 -0.51 4.11
CA THR A 445 36.13 -1.67 3.38
C THR A 445 34.61 -1.64 3.37
N PHE A 446 34.04 -1.55 2.18
CA PHE A 446 32.61 -1.73 1.95
C PHE A 446 32.37 -3.11 1.33
N SER A 447 31.44 -3.86 1.90
CA SER A 447 31.17 -5.24 1.51
C SER A 447 29.69 -5.48 1.22
N ILE A 448 29.39 -6.30 0.23
CA ILE A 448 28.04 -6.84 -0.03
C ILE A 448 28.08 -8.37 0.00
N ILE A 449 27.12 -8.97 0.68
CA ILE A 449 26.96 -10.43 0.82
C ILE A 449 25.84 -10.88 -0.12
N VAL A 450 26.20 -11.72 -1.10
CA VAL A 450 25.30 -12.19 -2.17
C VAL A 450 25.22 -13.72 -2.14
N ASP A 451 24.05 -14.29 -2.36
CA ASP A 451 23.88 -15.75 -2.40
C ASP A 451 24.66 -16.41 -3.55
N LYS A 452 25.18 -17.62 -3.30
CA LYS A 452 25.87 -18.41 -4.32
C LYS A 452 24.93 -18.80 -5.46
N GLY A 453 25.39 -18.62 -6.69
CA GLY A 453 24.68 -19.03 -7.90
C GLY A 453 24.90 -20.48 -8.24
N ASN A 454 23.90 -21.12 -8.85
CA ASN A 454 24.03 -22.48 -9.35
C ASN A 454 24.60 -22.45 -10.77
N VAL A 455 25.84 -22.94 -10.90
CA VAL A 455 26.56 -23.00 -12.19
C VAL A 455 25.89 -23.95 -13.19
N ALA A 456 25.12 -24.95 -12.72
CA ALA A 456 24.46 -25.92 -13.59
C ALA A 456 23.25 -25.36 -14.36
N VAL A 457 22.79 -24.14 -14.03
CA VAL A 457 21.60 -23.49 -14.64
C VAL A 457 22.02 -22.28 -15.50
N MET A 458 23.32 -22.05 -15.71
CA MET A 458 23.83 -20.96 -16.53
C MET A 458 23.71 -21.31 -18.01
N ASP A 459 22.68 -20.80 -18.68
CA ASP A 459 22.48 -20.99 -20.12
C ASP A 459 23.32 -20.01 -20.97
N ASP A 460 23.80 -20.51 -22.11
CA ASP A 460 24.96 -20.03 -22.87
C ASP A 460 24.60 -18.84 -23.80
N LYS A 461 24.32 -17.65 -23.24
CA LYS A 461 24.21 -16.42 -24.06
C LYS A 461 25.56 -15.69 -24.15
N LYS A 462 26.44 -16.19 -25.02
CA LYS A 462 27.63 -15.45 -25.48
C LYS A 462 27.22 -14.16 -26.20
N THR A 463 27.60 -13.01 -25.65
CA THR A 463 27.56 -11.73 -26.35
C THR A 463 28.96 -11.45 -26.93
N PRO A 464 29.12 -11.15 -28.24
CA PRO A 464 30.43 -10.84 -28.80
C PRO A 464 30.82 -9.39 -28.49
N VAL A 465 31.95 -9.19 -27.82
CA VAL A 465 32.61 -7.88 -27.67
C VAL A 465 33.51 -7.67 -28.88
N ALA A 466 33.18 -6.72 -29.75
CA ALA A 466 34.02 -6.33 -30.88
C ALA A 466 34.60 -4.92 -30.64
N ALA A 467 35.92 -4.82 -30.63
CA ALA A 467 36.68 -3.59 -30.49
C ALA A 467 36.40 -2.58 -31.64
N THR A 468 36.39 -1.30 -31.29
CA THR A 468 36.16 -0.14 -32.17
C THR A 468 37.47 0.35 -32.78
N GLN A 469 37.54 0.40 -34.12
CA GLN A 469 38.52 1.20 -34.87
C GLN A 469 37.82 2.44 -35.43
N HIS A 470 38.52 3.58 -35.39
CA HIS A 470 38.11 4.84 -36.01
C HIS A 470 38.23 4.73 -37.53
N ASN A 471 37.12 4.48 -38.22
CA ASN A 471 37.00 4.71 -39.66
C ASN A 471 36.01 5.86 -39.89
N ALA A 472 36.30 6.69 -40.90
CA ALA A 472 35.41 7.75 -41.34
C ALA A 472 34.07 7.14 -41.79
N ILE A 473 32.98 7.56 -41.17
CA ILE A 473 31.62 7.15 -41.52
C ILE A 473 31.19 8.05 -42.67
N GLU A 474 31.45 7.63 -43.90
CA GLU A 474 30.96 8.37 -45.08
C GLU A 474 29.69 7.68 -45.61
N SER A 475 28.61 8.46 -45.76
CA SER A 475 27.39 8.13 -46.53
C SER A 475 26.44 7.06 -45.92
N LEU A 476 26.15 7.13 -44.61
CA LEU A 476 25.02 6.41 -44.00
C LEU A 476 23.77 7.29 -43.89
N THR A 477 22.60 6.78 -44.27
CA THR A 477 21.31 7.43 -44.03
C THR A 477 20.70 6.90 -42.73
N ILE A 478 20.60 7.71 -41.69
CA ILE A 478 19.98 7.33 -40.41
C ILE A 478 18.65 8.05 -40.25
N VAL A 479 17.58 7.31 -39.96
CA VAL A 479 16.26 7.87 -39.67
C VAL A 479 16.13 8.01 -38.15
N VAL A 480 15.75 9.20 -37.70
CA VAL A 480 15.49 9.52 -36.30
C VAL A 480 14.03 9.93 -36.16
N VAL A 481 13.27 9.24 -35.32
CA VAL A 481 11.89 9.60 -34.98
C VAL A 481 11.80 9.91 -33.50
N ASP A 482 11.57 11.18 -33.16
CA ASP A 482 11.43 11.67 -31.78
C ASP A 482 10.47 12.88 -31.83
N ASP A 483 9.50 12.95 -30.92
CA ASP A 483 8.48 14.01 -30.89
C ASP A 483 9.04 15.34 -30.36
N GLU A 484 10.12 15.31 -29.59
CA GLU A 484 10.76 16.47 -28.98
C GLU A 484 11.70 17.19 -29.98
N PRO A 485 11.39 18.46 -30.37
CA PRO A 485 12.19 19.20 -31.35
C PRO A 485 13.67 19.34 -30.98
N SER A 486 13.95 19.60 -29.71
CA SER A 486 15.32 19.81 -29.20
C SER A 486 16.17 18.54 -29.28
N ILE A 487 15.56 17.36 -29.05
CA ILE A 487 16.24 16.07 -29.20
C ILE A 487 16.49 15.78 -30.68
N ARG A 488 15.51 16.05 -31.56
CA ARG A 488 15.69 15.90 -33.02
C ARG A 488 16.85 16.73 -33.54
N GLU A 489 16.90 18.02 -33.19
CA GLU A 489 17.96 18.95 -33.63
C GLU A 489 19.34 18.51 -33.11
N GLY A 490 19.43 18.11 -31.84
CA GLY A 490 20.67 17.62 -31.23
C GLY A 490 21.15 16.30 -31.85
N MET A 491 20.24 15.36 -32.10
CA MET A 491 20.54 14.06 -32.70
C MET A 491 20.98 14.23 -34.17
N GLN A 492 20.26 15.06 -34.92
CA GLN A 492 20.61 15.39 -36.30
C GLN A 492 22.01 15.99 -36.37
N SER A 493 22.28 17.03 -35.57
CA SER A 493 23.58 17.71 -35.55
C SER A 493 24.72 16.76 -35.19
N LEU A 494 24.51 15.87 -34.20
CA LEU A 494 25.53 14.90 -33.79
C LEU A 494 25.83 13.89 -34.90
N LEU A 495 24.80 13.31 -35.51
CA LEU A 495 24.94 12.31 -36.57
C LEU A 495 25.56 12.93 -37.85
N GLU A 496 25.19 14.15 -38.20
CA GLU A 496 25.78 14.90 -39.31
C GLU A 496 27.25 15.22 -39.07
N THR A 497 27.66 15.54 -37.82
CA THR A 497 29.07 15.74 -37.46
C THR A 497 29.89 14.46 -37.65
N TRP A 498 29.26 13.29 -37.48
CA TRP A 498 29.87 12.00 -37.77
C TRP A 498 29.87 11.63 -39.26
N GLY A 499 29.25 12.41 -40.14
CA GLY A 499 29.21 12.17 -41.59
C GLY A 499 27.99 11.37 -42.07
N CYS A 500 26.96 11.20 -41.23
CA CYS A 500 25.69 10.59 -41.63
C CYS A 500 24.74 11.61 -42.29
N HIS A 501 23.98 11.17 -43.28
CA HIS A 501 22.76 11.85 -43.72
C HIS A 501 21.63 11.49 -42.77
N THR A 502 21.05 12.47 -42.09
CA THR A 502 20.02 12.21 -41.07
C THR A 502 18.67 12.73 -41.53
N ILE A 503 17.64 11.88 -41.43
CA ILE A 503 16.23 12.29 -41.58
C ILE A 503 15.62 12.26 -40.18
N ALA A 504 15.55 13.43 -39.54
CA ALA A 504 14.97 13.58 -38.21
C ALA A 504 13.54 14.14 -38.30
N THR A 505 12.55 13.38 -37.85
CA THR A 505 11.13 13.71 -38.00
C THR A 505 10.33 13.44 -36.74
N ALA A 506 9.17 14.07 -36.58
CA ALA A 506 8.32 13.89 -35.40
C ALA A 506 7.46 12.63 -35.49
N THR A 507 7.14 12.19 -36.71
CA THR A 507 6.22 11.06 -36.94
C THR A 507 6.74 10.07 -37.99
N LEU A 508 6.15 8.88 -38.01
CA LEU A 508 6.40 7.87 -39.04
C LEU A 508 6.08 8.36 -40.45
N HIS A 509 4.97 9.09 -40.62
CA HIS A 509 4.54 9.60 -41.93
C HIS A 509 5.59 10.56 -42.51
N GLU A 510 6.06 11.50 -41.69
CA GLU A 510 7.12 12.43 -42.07
C GLU A 510 8.44 11.69 -42.41
N ALA A 511 8.79 10.64 -41.66
CA ALA A 511 9.99 9.84 -41.94
C ALA A 511 9.91 9.19 -43.32
N ILE A 512 8.75 8.60 -43.64
CA ILE A 512 8.49 7.96 -44.93
C ILE A 512 8.51 8.98 -46.07
N ASP A 513 7.86 10.13 -45.89
CA ASP A 513 7.82 11.19 -46.89
C ASP A 513 9.22 11.80 -47.13
N GLY A 514 10.00 11.98 -46.07
CA GLY A 514 11.39 12.43 -46.14
C GLY A 514 12.27 11.48 -46.96
N LEU A 515 12.18 10.18 -46.67
CA LEU A 515 12.91 9.14 -47.43
C LEU A 515 12.49 9.13 -48.91
N ALA A 516 11.19 9.21 -49.20
CA ALA A 516 10.66 9.22 -50.56
C ALA A 516 11.08 10.46 -51.35
N LYS A 517 11.00 11.64 -50.73
CA LYS A 517 11.35 12.93 -51.34
C LYS A 517 12.82 13.01 -51.73
N HIS A 518 13.71 12.44 -50.92
CA HIS A 518 15.15 12.43 -51.18
C HIS A 518 15.62 11.17 -51.93
N GLN A 519 14.71 10.25 -52.27
CA GLN A 519 15.03 8.95 -52.90
C GLN A 519 16.11 8.17 -52.15
N LEU A 520 16.09 8.24 -50.81
CA LEU A 520 17.06 7.60 -49.93
C LEU A 520 16.47 6.31 -49.34
N THR A 521 17.34 5.32 -49.12
CA THR A 521 17.04 4.13 -48.32
C THR A 521 17.71 4.26 -46.95
N PRO A 522 17.01 3.97 -45.85
CA PRO A 522 17.59 4.05 -44.52
C PRO A 522 18.61 2.92 -44.32
N ASP A 523 19.72 3.21 -43.66
CA ASP A 523 20.74 2.25 -43.24
C ASP A 523 20.65 1.92 -41.74
N GLY A 524 19.88 2.71 -40.99
CA GLY A 524 19.61 2.49 -39.56
C GLY A 524 18.44 3.36 -39.08
N ILE A 525 17.76 2.89 -38.04
CA ILE A 525 16.58 3.54 -37.46
C ILE A 525 16.84 3.79 -35.98
N ILE A 526 16.58 5.01 -35.53
CA ILE A 526 16.55 5.42 -34.13
C ILE A 526 15.15 5.95 -33.85
N ALA A 527 14.43 5.36 -32.90
CA ALA A 527 13.09 5.80 -32.55
C ALA A 527 12.97 6.01 -31.05
N ASP A 528 12.34 7.11 -30.62
CA ASP A 528 11.86 7.20 -29.25
C ASP A 528 10.73 6.20 -29.04
N TYR A 529 10.70 5.56 -27.87
CA TYR A 529 9.66 4.60 -27.54
C TYR A 529 8.30 5.29 -27.43
N ARG A 530 8.27 6.48 -26.83
CA ARG A 530 7.07 7.29 -26.66
C ARG A 530 7.05 8.37 -27.74
N LEU A 531 6.04 8.32 -28.60
CA LEU A 531 5.80 9.33 -29.62
C LEU A 531 4.38 9.88 -29.41
N ASP A 532 4.13 11.09 -29.88
CA ASP A 532 2.81 11.73 -29.78
C ASP A 532 1.71 10.86 -30.41
N GLY A 533 0.59 10.69 -29.69
CA GLY A 533 -0.55 9.86 -30.09
C GLY A 533 -0.49 8.42 -29.56
N GLU A 534 -1.11 7.48 -30.29
CA GLU A 534 -1.12 6.03 -29.95
C GLU A 534 0.04 5.24 -30.60
N GLN A 535 1.00 5.92 -31.24
CA GLN A 535 2.12 5.25 -31.92
C GLN A 535 3.31 5.05 -30.96
N THR A 536 3.84 3.83 -30.91
CA THR A 536 5.07 3.52 -30.17
C THR A 536 6.27 3.45 -31.11
N GLY A 537 7.48 3.67 -30.60
CA GLY A 537 8.72 3.49 -31.35
C GLY A 537 8.86 2.07 -31.96
N ILE A 538 8.30 1.06 -31.28
CA ILE A 538 8.22 -0.32 -31.79
C ILE A 538 7.40 -0.35 -33.09
N HIS A 539 6.22 0.29 -33.09
CA HIS A 539 5.37 0.37 -34.28
C HIS A 539 6.07 1.07 -35.44
N VAL A 540 6.78 2.17 -35.17
CA VAL A 540 7.57 2.91 -36.18
C VAL A 540 8.62 2.02 -36.82
N ILE A 541 9.40 1.30 -36.00
CA ILE A 541 10.44 0.39 -36.50
C ILE A 541 9.83 -0.73 -37.33
N GLN A 542 8.75 -1.36 -36.86
CA GLN A 542 8.07 -2.44 -37.59
C GLN A 542 7.57 -1.99 -38.97
N GLN A 543 7.01 -0.79 -39.08
CA GLN A 543 6.53 -0.23 -40.36
C GLN A 543 7.68 0.08 -41.32
N LEU A 544 8.77 0.66 -40.82
CA LEU A 544 9.97 0.91 -41.64
C LEU A 544 10.66 -0.39 -42.07
N HIS A 545 10.70 -1.40 -41.19
CA HIS A 545 11.16 -2.76 -41.51
C HIS A 545 10.29 -3.43 -42.57
N ALA A 546 8.96 -3.28 -42.51
CA ALA A 546 8.06 -3.81 -43.53
C ALA A 546 8.28 -3.18 -44.91
N LYS A 547 8.66 -1.89 -44.97
CA LYS A 547 8.86 -1.15 -46.23
C LYS A 547 10.27 -1.29 -46.81
N TYR A 548 11.30 -1.30 -45.98
CA TYR A 548 12.71 -1.24 -46.41
C TYR A 548 13.53 -2.49 -46.03
N GLY A 549 12.96 -3.40 -45.25
CA GLY A 549 13.52 -4.72 -44.90
C GLY A 549 13.88 -4.88 -43.42
N ASN A 550 13.66 -6.08 -42.88
CA ASN A 550 13.92 -6.43 -41.46
C ASN A 550 15.41 -6.51 -41.09
N HIS A 551 16.32 -6.37 -42.04
CA HIS A 551 17.77 -6.44 -41.79
C HIS A 551 18.34 -5.14 -41.20
N LEU A 552 17.56 -4.04 -41.30
CA LEU A 552 17.94 -2.71 -40.85
C LEU A 552 18.19 -2.69 -39.33
N PRO A 553 19.39 -2.28 -38.87
CA PRO A 553 19.62 -2.05 -37.46
C PRO A 553 18.66 -1.00 -36.92
N ALA A 554 18.00 -1.32 -35.81
CA ALA A 554 17.04 -0.45 -35.14
C ALA A 554 17.40 -0.28 -33.66
N LEU A 555 17.31 0.95 -33.19
CA LEU A 555 17.58 1.36 -31.83
C LEU A 555 16.34 2.07 -31.27
N ILE A 556 15.82 1.56 -30.16
CA ILE A 556 14.82 2.23 -29.36
C ILE A 556 15.54 3.04 -28.28
N ILE A 557 15.21 4.32 -28.20
CA ILE A 557 15.58 5.18 -27.09
C ILE A 557 14.34 5.34 -26.23
N THR A 558 14.45 5.27 -24.90
CA THR A 558 13.28 5.49 -24.02
C THR A 558 13.60 6.33 -22.80
N GLY A 559 12.75 7.29 -22.52
CA GLY A 559 12.69 7.98 -21.22
C GLY A 559 11.77 7.28 -20.21
N ASP A 560 11.02 6.27 -20.65
CA ASP A 560 10.03 5.61 -19.82
C ASP A 560 10.68 4.74 -18.73
N ILE A 561 9.97 4.65 -17.61
CA ILE A 561 10.44 3.99 -16.37
C ILE A 561 9.46 2.90 -15.91
N GLU A 562 8.32 2.75 -16.60
CA GLU A 562 7.31 1.74 -16.28
C GLU A 562 7.76 0.33 -16.73
N ALA A 563 7.70 -0.63 -15.81
CA ALA A 563 8.22 -1.98 -16.02
C ALA A 563 7.51 -2.74 -17.16
N ASP A 564 6.20 -2.58 -17.30
CA ASP A 564 5.42 -3.27 -18.34
C ASP A 564 5.83 -2.83 -19.75
N ARG A 565 6.13 -1.55 -19.92
CA ARG A 565 6.60 -0.97 -21.18
C ARG A 565 8.04 -1.39 -21.50
N LEU A 566 8.91 -1.47 -20.50
CA LEU A 566 10.28 -1.97 -20.68
C LEU A 566 10.34 -3.45 -21.07
N ARG A 567 9.40 -4.26 -20.55
CA ARG A 567 9.24 -5.66 -20.95
C ARG A 567 8.82 -5.78 -22.41
N GLU A 568 7.81 -5.02 -22.84
CA GLU A 568 7.34 -5.01 -24.22
C GLU A 568 8.48 -4.71 -25.22
N VAL A 569 9.34 -3.73 -24.90
CA VAL A 569 10.52 -3.39 -25.71
C VAL A 569 11.57 -4.51 -25.72
N SER A 570 11.78 -5.16 -24.58
CA SER A 570 12.75 -6.26 -24.47
C SER A 570 12.28 -7.49 -25.26
N GLU A 571 10.98 -7.77 -25.27
CA GLU A 571 10.34 -8.84 -26.05
C GLU A 571 10.39 -8.57 -27.56
N SER A 572 10.44 -7.30 -27.98
CA SER A 572 10.51 -6.93 -29.40
C SER A 572 11.84 -7.29 -30.07
N GLY A 573 12.89 -7.57 -29.29
CA GLY A 573 14.22 -7.94 -29.78
C GLY A 573 15.04 -6.79 -30.38
N PHE A 574 14.58 -5.53 -30.25
CA PHE A 574 15.32 -4.36 -30.71
C PHE A 574 16.37 -3.91 -29.68
N GLN A 575 17.41 -3.21 -30.13
CA GLN A 575 18.41 -2.67 -29.22
C GLN A 575 17.80 -1.50 -28.43
N LEU A 576 17.91 -1.52 -27.11
CA LEU A 576 17.33 -0.51 -26.22
C LEU A 576 18.41 0.35 -25.55
N LEU A 577 18.22 1.67 -25.54
CA LEU A 577 19.00 2.62 -24.74
C LEU A 577 18.07 3.53 -23.91
N HIS A 578 18.47 3.81 -22.67
CA HIS A 578 17.72 4.72 -21.81
C HIS A 578 18.20 6.17 -21.98
N LYS A 579 17.26 7.11 -22.11
CA LYS A 579 17.53 8.54 -21.98
C LYS A 579 18.00 8.80 -20.54
N PRO A 580 19.02 9.67 -20.32
CA PRO A 580 19.78 10.38 -21.35
C PRO A 580 20.85 9.48 -22.00
N VAL A 581 20.97 9.51 -23.33
CA VAL A 581 21.87 8.61 -24.06
C VAL A 581 23.25 9.22 -24.20
N ALA A 582 24.29 8.48 -23.78
CA ALA A 582 25.67 8.91 -23.95
C ALA A 582 26.12 8.77 -25.43
N PRO A 583 26.77 9.79 -26.02
CA PRO A 583 27.22 9.77 -27.42
C PRO A 583 28.05 8.55 -27.84
N PRO A 584 28.95 7.98 -27.00
CA PRO A 584 29.68 6.76 -27.36
C PRO A 584 28.78 5.56 -27.65
N LYS A 585 27.62 5.45 -26.98
CA LYS A 585 26.65 4.37 -27.22
C LYS A 585 25.93 4.54 -28.57
N LEU A 586 25.57 5.77 -28.92
CA LEU A 586 25.02 6.10 -30.24
C LEU A 586 26.05 5.82 -31.35
N ARG A 587 27.31 6.18 -31.13
CA ARG A 587 28.38 5.91 -32.09
C ARG A 587 28.64 4.42 -32.30
N ALA A 588 28.52 3.61 -31.25
CA ALA A 588 28.57 2.15 -31.36
C ALA A 588 27.43 1.59 -32.24
N PHE A 589 26.21 2.15 -32.12
CA PHE A 589 25.09 1.78 -32.99
C PHE A 589 25.35 2.15 -34.46
N VAL A 590 25.82 3.38 -34.73
CA VAL A 590 26.14 3.83 -36.10
C VAL A 590 27.24 2.96 -36.72
N ASN A 591 28.29 2.61 -35.97
CA ASN A 591 29.34 1.71 -36.42
C ASN A 591 28.81 0.30 -36.75
N ASN A 592 27.80 -0.19 -36.03
CA ASN A 592 27.14 -1.46 -36.34
C ASN A 592 26.32 -1.37 -37.63
N ALA A 593 25.59 -0.27 -37.83
CA ALA A 593 24.88 0.02 -39.07
C ALA A 593 25.83 0.03 -40.28
N MET A 594 26.97 0.68 -40.15
CA MET A 594 28.03 0.70 -41.17
C MET A 594 28.50 -0.71 -41.56
N LYS A 595 28.79 -1.56 -40.56
CA LYS A 595 29.24 -2.94 -40.78
C LYS A 595 28.20 -3.81 -41.49
N LYS A 596 26.91 -3.58 -41.25
CA LYS A 596 25.84 -4.31 -41.96
C LYS A 596 25.71 -3.86 -43.41
N LYS A 597 25.78 -2.56 -43.69
CA LYS A 597 25.75 -2.02 -45.06
C LYS A 597 26.89 -2.56 -45.93
N GLN A 598 28.09 -2.70 -45.36
CA GLN A 598 29.26 -3.25 -46.06
C GLN A 598 29.18 -4.76 -46.35
N ARG A 599 28.24 -5.49 -45.74
CA ARG A 599 28.04 -6.93 -45.93
C ARG A 599 26.93 -7.27 -46.93
N GLN A 600 26.17 -6.26 -47.36
CA GLN A 600 25.17 -6.35 -48.42
C GLN A 600 25.78 -5.89 -49.73
#